data_AF-A0A965Y8D2-F1
#
_entry.id   AF-A0A965Y8D2-F1
#
_cell.length_a   1.000
_cell.length_b   1.000
_cell.length_c   1.000
_cell.angle_alpha   90.00
_cell.angle_beta   90.00
_cell.angle_gamma   90.00
#
_symmetry.space_group_name_H-M   'P 1'
#
loop_
_entity.id
_entity.type
_entity.pdbx_description
1 polymer ?
#
loop_
_entity_poly.entity_id
_entity_poly.type
_entity_poly.pdbx_seq_one_letter_code
_entity_poly.pdbx_strand_id
1 'polypeptide(L)'
;MEIKKQDNIRKLLADIPLPRMVKVRQHFDRDEIEDVAGTLRGKLAREEIAGRIRPGMRIVLTGSGREITNMNVVLRELASFIREHEAFPFI
;
A
#
# COMPACT_ATOMS: atom_id res chain seq x y z
N MET A 1 -16.04 -6.42 8.00
CA MET A 1 -16.04 -6.08 6.56
C MET A 1 -17.43 -6.32 6.03
N GLU A 2 -18.14 -5.26 5.68
CA GLU A 2 -19.49 -5.36 5.11
C GLU A 2 -19.36 -5.60 3.61
N ILE A 3 -19.65 -6.83 3.16
CA ILE A 3 -19.59 -7.15 1.73
C ILE A 3 -20.81 -6.51 1.07
N LYS A 4 -20.58 -5.38 0.38
CA LYS A 4 -21.64 -4.73 -0.40
C LYS A 4 -22.13 -5.68 -1.49
N LYS A 5 -23.45 -5.72 -1.67
CA LYS A 5 -24.11 -6.60 -2.63
C LYS A 5 -23.74 -6.17 -4.05
N GLN A 6 -22.95 -6.98 -4.76
CA GLN A 6 -22.56 -6.72 -6.15
C GLN A 6 -23.61 -7.26 -7.12
N ASP A 7 -24.79 -6.64 -7.14
CA ASP A 7 -25.96 -7.15 -7.88
C ASP A 7 -25.75 -7.17 -9.41
N ASN A 8 -25.01 -6.21 -9.98
CA ASN A 8 -24.77 -6.14 -11.42
C ASN A 8 -23.84 -7.24 -11.93
N ILE A 9 -22.75 -7.54 -11.20
CA ILE A 9 -21.81 -8.61 -11.56
C ILE A 9 -22.50 -9.97 -11.49
N ARG A 10 -23.32 -10.20 -10.46
CA ARG A 10 -24.08 -11.44 -10.30
C ARG A 10 -25.07 -11.67 -11.44
N LYS A 11 -25.74 -10.61 -11.92
CA LYS A 11 -26.64 -10.70 -13.09
C LYS A 11 -25.88 -11.05 -14.37
N LEU A 12 -24.71 -10.44 -14.59
CA LEU A 12 -23.89 -10.69 -15.79
C LEU A 12 -23.37 -12.13 -15.84
N LEU A 13 -23.05 -12.71 -14.68
CA LEU A 13 -22.46 -14.05 -14.57
C LEU A 13 -23.49 -15.14 -14.30
N ALA A 14 -24.80 -14.84 -14.30
CA ALA A 14 -25.85 -15.74 -13.84
C ALA A 14 -25.87 -17.09 -14.58
N ASP A 15 -25.60 -17.06 -15.88
CA ASP A 15 -25.63 -18.25 -16.75
C ASP A 15 -24.25 -18.92 -16.90
N ILE A 16 -23.23 -18.41 -16.21
CA ILE A 16 -21.87 -18.97 -16.27
C ILE A 16 -21.72 -19.99 -15.14
N PRO A 17 -21.66 -21.30 -15.45
CA PRO A 17 -21.50 -22.32 -14.43
C PRO A 17 -20.15 -22.16 -13.75
N LEU A 18 -20.14 -22.12 -12.42
CA LEU A 18 -18.90 -22.17 -11.65
C LEU A 18 -18.24 -23.54 -11.85
N PRO A 19 -16.91 -23.61 -12.04
CA PRO A 19 -16.21 -24.89 -12.09
C PRO A 19 -16.30 -25.62 -10.75
N ARG A 20 -15.90 -26.89 -10.72
CA ARG A 20 -15.80 -27.64 -9.45
C ARG A 20 -14.84 -26.91 -8.51
N MET A 21 -15.36 -26.34 -7.43
CA MET A 21 -14.59 -25.62 -6.43
C MET A 21 -14.24 -26.54 -5.25
N VAL A 22 -13.02 -26.41 -4.71
CA VAL A 22 -12.66 -27.00 -3.41
C VAL A 22 -12.61 -25.90 -2.36
N LYS A 23 -13.08 -26.19 -1.15
CA LYS A 23 -12.94 -25.24 -0.04
C LYS A 23 -11.51 -25.31 0.48
N VAL A 24 -10.85 -24.15 0.55
CA VAL A 24 -9.53 -24.00 1.15
C VAL A 24 -9.67 -23.15 2.41
N ARG A 25 -9.01 -23.57 3.49
CA ARG A 25 -8.83 -22.76 4.69
C ARG A 25 -7.37 -22.33 4.74
N GLN A 26 -7.13 -21.03 4.76
CA GLN A 26 -5.82 -20.45 5.01
C GLN A 26 -5.79 -19.89 6.43
N HIS A 27 -4.71 -20.19 7.14
CA HIS A 27 -4.37 -19.57 8.40
C HIS A 27 -3.25 -18.58 8.08
N PHE A 28 -3.49 -17.30 8.38
CA PHE A 28 -2.47 -16.27 8.28
C PHE A 28 -2.01 -15.92 9.68
N ASP A 29 -0.70 -15.76 9.83
CA ASP A 29 -0.15 -15.15 11.02
C ASP A 29 -0.71 -13.73 11.16
N ARG A 30 -1.01 -13.32 12.40
CA ARG A 30 -1.56 -12.00 12.70
C ARG A 30 -0.44 -11.01 12.98
N ASP A 31 0.61 -11.07 12.18
CA ASP A 31 1.70 -10.13 12.30
C ASP A 31 1.21 -8.75 11.87
N GLU A 32 1.48 -7.75 12.69
CA GLU A 32 1.12 -6.37 12.43
C GLU A 32 2.29 -5.43 12.69
N ILE A 33 2.23 -4.26 12.06
CA ILE A 33 3.12 -3.15 12.33
C ILE A 33 2.30 -2.13 13.11
N GLU A 34 2.55 -2.04 14.42
CA GLU A 34 1.84 -1.12 15.31
C GLU A 34 2.07 0.35 14.92
N ASP A 35 3.34 0.73 14.73
CA ASP A 35 3.73 2.06 14.26
C ASP A 35 4.28 2.00 12.82
N VAL A 36 3.36 2.13 11.86
CA VAL A 36 3.70 2.15 10.43
C VAL A 36 4.62 3.31 10.08
N ALA A 37 4.42 4.49 10.67
CA ALA A 37 5.18 5.70 10.34
C ALA A 37 6.61 5.60 10.86
N GLY A 38 6.78 5.26 12.14
CA GLY A 38 8.10 5.06 12.75
C GLY A 38 8.87 3.91 12.09
N THR A 39 8.19 2.80 11.78
CA THR A 39 8.82 1.67 11.06
C THR A 39 9.29 2.09 9.67
N LEU A 40 8.48 2.85 8.93
CA LEU A 40 8.88 3.35 7.61
C LEU A 40 10.08 4.29 7.74
N ARG A 41 10.03 5.25 8.67
CA ARG A 41 11.11 6.21 8.90
C ARG A 41 12.43 5.52 9.23
N GLY A 42 12.41 4.51 10.11
CA GLY A 42 13.59 3.70 10.42
C GLY A 42 14.16 2.95 9.21
N LYS A 43 13.30 2.51 8.27
CA LYS A 43 13.75 1.91 7.00
C LYS A 43 14.33 2.95 6.05
N LEU A 44 13.70 4.12 5.92
CA LEU A 44 14.14 5.19 5.02
C LEU A 44 15.46 5.83 5.46
N ALA A 45 15.71 5.91 6.76
CA ALA A 45 16.92 6.49 7.35
C ALA A 45 18.21 5.68 7.07
N ARG A 46 18.10 4.49 6.47
CA ARG A 46 19.27 3.71 6.05
C ARG A 46 20.03 4.46 4.96
N GLU A 47 21.35 4.52 5.07
CA GLU A 47 22.23 5.28 4.17
C GLU A 47 22.01 4.93 2.69
N GLU A 48 21.82 3.66 2.39
CA GLU A 48 21.54 3.14 1.05
C GLU A 48 20.26 3.69 0.39
N ILE A 49 19.35 4.29 1.18
CA ILE A 49 18.14 4.99 0.73
C ILE A 49 18.31 6.50 0.91
N ALA A 50 18.57 6.96 2.14
CA ALA A 50 18.67 8.39 2.47
C ALA A 50 19.74 9.10 1.63
N GLY A 51 20.92 8.49 1.47
CA GLY A 51 22.03 9.02 0.67
C GLY A 51 21.74 9.15 -0.83
N ARG A 52 20.63 8.57 -1.33
CA ARG A 52 20.18 8.74 -2.72
C ARG A 52 19.36 10.00 -2.93
N ILE A 53 18.79 10.58 -1.88
CA ILE A 53 17.97 11.78 -1.95
C ILE A 53 18.92 12.98 -1.84
N ARG A 54 19.02 13.75 -2.92
CA ARG A 54 19.84 14.96 -2.97
C ARG A 54 18.93 16.20 -2.92
N PRO A 55 19.37 17.28 -2.25
CA PRO A 55 18.66 18.55 -2.26
C PRO A 55 18.28 18.98 -3.67
N GLY A 56 17.07 19.52 -3.83
CA GLY A 56 16.53 19.99 -5.11
C GLY A 56 15.92 18.92 -6.01
N MET A 57 16.04 17.63 -5.68
CA MET A 57 15.41 16.56 -6.46
C MET A 57 13.89 16.70 -6.48
N ARG A 58 13.27 16.39 -7.62
CA ARG A 58 11.83 16.16 -7.73
C ARG A 58 11.57 14.66 -7.78
N ILE A 59 10.83 14.14 -6.81
CA ILE A 59 10.65 12.69 -6.63
C ILE A 59 9.17 12.35 -6.75
N VAL A 60 8.83 11.42 -7.65
CA VAL A 60 7.45 10.92 -7.80
C VAL A 60 7.19 9.84 -6.77
N LEU A 61 6.01 9.89 -6.15
CA LEU A 61 5.51 8.89 -5.23
C LEU A 61 4.44 8.06 -5.95
N THR A 62 4.75 6.81 -6.23
CA THR A 62 3.79 5.91 -6.86
C THR A 62 2.91 5.24 -5.82
N GLY A 63 1.60 5.24 -6.07
CA GLY A 63 0.64 4.42 -5.33
C GLY A 63 0.57 3.00 -5.90
N SER A 64 -0.01 2.07 -5.14
CA SER A 64 -0.39 0.75 -5.66
C SER A 64 -1.85 0.72 -6.06
N GLY A 65 -2.17 0.08 -7.19
CA GLY A 65 -3.55 -0.27 -7.55
C GLY A 65 -4.10 -1.43 -6.72
N ARG A 66 -3.30 -2.02 -5.82
CA ARG A 66 -3.71 -3.02 -4.85
C ARG A 66 -3.97 -2.33 -3.52
N GLU A 67 -5.11 -2.61 -2.91
CA GLU A 67 -5.47 -2.07 -1.60
C GLU A 67 -4.51 -2.64 -0.54
N ILE A 68 -3.61 -1.79 -0.05
CA ILE A 68 -2.73 -2.09 1.08
C ILE A 68 -3.18 -1.19 2.22
N THR A 69 -3.36 -1.78 3.41
CA THR A 69 -3.73 -1.07 4.63
C THR A 69 -2.76 0.07 4.92
N ASN A 70 -3.26 1.20 5.43
CA ASN A 70 -2.48 2.38 5.84
C ASN A 70 -1.66 3.08 4.73
N MET A 71 -1.98 2.88 3.45
CA MET A 71 -1.27 3.53 2.33
C MET A 71 -1.23 5.07 2.45
N ASN A 72 -2.29 5.68 2.99
CA ASN A 72 -2.35 7.11 3.29
C ASN A 72 -1.29 7.56 4.30
N VAL A 73 -1.00 6.75 5.32
CA VAL A 73 0.07 7.01 6.30
C VAL A 73 1.43 6.89 5.64
N VAL A 74 1.64 5.82 4.86
CA VAL A 74 2.90 5.56 4.15
C VAL A 74 3.26 6.70 3.20
N LEU A 75 2.33 7.12 2.34
CA LEU A 75 2.57 8.18 1.35
C LEU A 75 2.84 9.52 2.03
N ARG A 76 2.12 9.83 3.11
CA ARG A 76 2.34 11.06 3.88
C ARG A 76 3.74 11.07 4.50
N GLU A 77 4.14 9.99 5.15
CA GLU A 77 5.43 9.90 5.82
C GLU A 77 6.59 9.92 4.81
N LEU A 78 6.46 9.23 3.69
CA LEU A 78 7.45 9.27 2.61
C LEU A 78 7.62 10.68 2.04
N ALA A 79 6.51 11.40 1.83
CA ALA A 79 6.55 12.78 1.37
C ALA A 79 7.21 13.71 2.40
N SER A 80 6.94 13.53 3.69
CA SER A 80 7.60 14.31 4.76
C SER A 80 9.11 14.05 4.78
N PHE A 81 9.51 12.78 4.77
CA PHE A 81 10.93 12.39 4.76
C PHE A 81 11.70 12.98 3.59
N ILE A 82 11.11 12.99 2.39
CA ILE A 82 11.73 13.59 1.20
C ILE A 82 11.88 15.12 1.36
N ARG A 83 10.87 15.81 1.91
CA ARG A 83 10.95 17.26 2.15
C ARG A 83 12.02 17.63 3.16
N GLU A 84 12.24 16.80 4.18
CA GLU A 84 13.31 16.98 5.18
C GLU A 84 14.71 16.94 4.54
N HIS A 85 14.86 16.26 3.39
CA HIS A 85 16.09 16.22 2.60
C HIS A 85 16.12 17.30 1.50
N GLU A 86 15.34 18.38 1.67
CA GLU A 86 15.27 19.52 0.75
C GLU A 86 14.87 19.12 -0.69
N ALA A 87 14.11 18.03 -0.83
CA ALA A 87 13.59 17.54 -2.10
C ALA A 87 12.06 17.70 -2.18
N PHE A 88 11.53 17.60 -3.40
CA PHE A 88 10.15 17.96 -3.73
C PHE A 88 9.34 16.74 -4.18
N PRO A 89 8.55 16.13 -3.28
CA PRO A 89 7.71 14.99 -3.63
C PRO A 89 6.46 15.42 -4.40
N PHE A 90 6.00 14.57 -5.32
CA PHE A 90 4.71 14.73 -6.02
C PHE A 90 4.07 13.37 -6.32
N ILE A 91 2.77 13.35 -6.61
CA ILE A 91 2.00 12.16 -7.04
C ILE A 91 1.64 12.32 -8.51
#